data_AF-A0A382EZ65-F1
#
_entry.id   AF-A0A382EZ65-F1
#
_cell.length_a   1.000
_cell.length_b   1.000
_cell.length_c   1.000
_cell.angle_alpha   90.00
_cell.angle_beta   90.00
_cell.angle_gamma   90.00
#
_symmetry.space_group_name_H-M   'P 1'
#
loop_
_entity.id
_entity.type
_entity.pdbx_description
1 polymer ?
#
loop_
_entity_poly.entity_id
_entity_poly.type
_entity_poly.pdbx_seq_one_letter_code
_entity_poly.pdbx_strand_id
1 'polypeptide(L)'
;VRTRATGSLLILLLALQVLNSHESHNETESAGPPDSPAVVNDARFPEAIPPFCPDLERNTDTELTPAVPVHLEIVVDDQRSWAANAFQAYLGLGETEAITDQFKGNYGTTIASTYADGRRCTDRAQIRLQGDWGDHLRSGPSGIEASLDVQLELGHIAGITHFKLFLPETRNGNNEIFVTTLASEVGLLAPETFFIDTTVNGAKVRYIFQEKFRNELLHNNQIPESPIFQGDERFGHGWTWYKDTEEVRSNQSLFWMSRLSNPHYAELGPTARAIAEEGLSRLNQAYAQDTGQNTSRVGGDLISGILSNTELSVFGRSDSDTINEVTRYSALLLAIGDDGTGFFHGLASHNQRFVYDPWL
;
A
#
# COMPACT_ATOMS: atom_id res chain seq x y z
N VAL A 1 -5.53 -3.49 -25.40
CA VAL A 1 -5.42 -2.29 -24.56
C VAL A 1 -5.98 -2.61 -23.18
N ARG A 2 -5.12 -2.81 -22.17
CA ARG A 2 -5.57 -3.15 -20.81
C ARG A 2 -4.97 -2.19 -19.78
N THR A 3 -5.82 -1.77 -18.86
CA THR A 3 -5.42 -1.09 -17.63
C THR A 3 -5.98 -1.88 -16.43
N ARG A 4 -5.15 -2.20 -15.43
CA ARG A 4 -5.54 -3.01 -14.25
C ARG A 4 -5.88 -2.12 -13.06
N ALA A 5 -7.07 -2.27 -12.46
CA ALA A 5 -7.57 -1.46 -11.33
C ALA A 5 -7.29 -2.10 -9.95
N THR A 6 -6.95 -1.30 -8.90
CA THR A 6 -6.86 -1.74 -7.48
C THR A 6 -7.38 -0.67 -6.49
N GLY A 7 -7.89 -1.07 -5.32
CA GLY A 7 -8.52 -0.20 -4.31
C GLY A 7 -8.73 -0.88 -2.94
N SER A 8 -8.91 -0.09 -1.87
CA SER A 8 -8.92 -0.50 -0.45
C SER A 8 -10.23 -0.13 0.28
N LEU A 9 -10.71 -0.93 1.25
CA LEU A 9 -11.95 -0.74 2.06
C LEU A 9 -11.68 -0.50 3.57
N LEU A 10 -12.51 0.30 4.27
CA LEU A 10 -12.51 0.46 5.75
C LEU A 10 -13.84 1.07 6.26
N ILE A 11 -14.64 0.39 7.12
CA ILE A 11 -15.77 0.97 7.90
C ILE A 11 -16.14 0.26 9.24
N LEU A 12 -16.41 1.13 10.23
CA LEU A 12 -17.17 1.17 11.52
C LEU A 12 -16.98 0.25 12.77
N LEU A 13 -17.15 0.96 13.89
CA LEU A 13 -17.09 0.66 15.34
C LEU A 13 -18.34 -0.04 15.95
N LEU A 14 -18.15 -0.87 17.00
CA LEU A 14 -18.50 -0.61 18.44
C LEU A 14 -18.54 -1.89 19.34
N ALA A 15 -17.71 -1.85 20.41
CA ALA A 15 -17.82 -2.36 21.80
C ALA A 15 -18.32 -3.82 22.11
N LEU A 16 -17.84 -4.57 23.12
CA LEU A 16 -17.51 -4.23 24.52
C LEU A 16 -16.71 -5.38 25.20
N GLN A 17 -15.63 -5.02 25.90
CA GLN A 17 -15.04 -5.49 27.19
C GLN A 17 -15.01 -6.99 27.63
N VAL A 18 -13.84 -7.44 28.16
CA VAL A 18 -13.51 -7.60 29.62
C VAL A 18 -12.30 -8.57 29.84
N LEU A 19 -11.26 -8.07 30.56
CA LEU A 19 -10.30 -8.64 31.57
C LEU A 19 -9.76 -10.10 31.41
N ASN A 20 -8.51 -10.51 31.76
CA ASN A 20 -7.55 -10.03 32.75
C ASN A 20 -6.16 -10.71 32.59
N SER A 21 -5.08 -10.00 32.96
CA SER A 21 -3.81 -10.41 33.61
C SER A 21 -3.05 -11.70 33.21
N HIS A 22 -1.74 -11.59 32.91
CA HIS A 22 -0.66 -11.79 33.90
C HIS A 22 0.74 -11.51 33.30
N GLU A 23 1.56 -10.76 34.03
CA GLU A 23 2.98 -10.49 33.76
C GLU A 23 3.89 -11.70 34.04
N SER A 24 5.01 -11.79 33.33
CA SER A 24 6.31 -12.10 33.93
C SER A 24 7.47 -11.57 33.08
N HIS A 25 8.43 -10.97 33.77
CA HIS A 25 9.62 -10.26 33.32
C HIS A 25 10.80 -11.14 32.83
N ASN A 26 11.82 -10.41 32.34
CA ASN A 26 13.27 -10.70 32.23
C ASN A 26 13.79 -11.22 30.89
N GLU A 27 14.97 -10.84 30.40
CA GLU A 27 15.92 -9.73 30.62
C GLU A 27 16.92 -9.87 29.45
N THR A 28 17.56 -8.77 29.09
CA THR A 28 18.31 -8.51 27.87
C THR A 28 19.75 -9.05 27.94
N GLU A 29 20.27 -9.57 26.83
CA GLU A 29 21.72 -9.61 26.60
C GLU A 29 22.06 -9.05 25.20
N SER A 30 23.08 -8.19 25.21
CA SER A 30 23.59 -7.33 24.15
C SER A 30 24.66 -8.06 23.33
N ALA A 31 24.65 -7.88 22.00
CA ALA A 31 25.77 -8.24 21.13
C ALA A 31 26.05 -7.10 20.13
N GLY A 32 27.35 -6.81 19.96
CA GLY A 32 27.91 -5.65 19.25
C GLY A 32 27.71 -5.61 17.72
N PRO A 33 28.36 -4.64 17.05
CA PRO A 33 27.98 -4.22 15.70
C PRO A 33 28.41 -5.24 14.64
N PRO A 34 27.62 -5.47 13.58
CA PRO A 34 28.02 -6.35 12.49
C PRO A 34 28.93 -5.61 11.50
N ASP A 35 29.99 -6.31 11.09
CA ASP A 35 30.91 -5.93 10.03
C ASP A 35 30.23 -5.81 8.66
N SER A 36 30.81 -4.94 7.83
CA SER A 36 30.36 -4.53 6.48
C SER A 36 30.07 -5.72 5.53
N PRO A 37 29.02 -5.69 4.70
CA PRO A 37 28.67 -6.81 3.83
C PRO A 37 29.63 -6.92 2.63
N ALA A 38 30.07 -8.14 2.35
CA ALA A 38 30.87 -8.49 1.18
C ALA A 38 30.02 -8.46 -0.10
N VAL A 39 30.49 -7.72 -1.11
CA VAL A 39 29.85 -7.64 -2.44
C VAL A 39 30.20 -8.89 -3.24
N VAL A 40 29.20 -9.75 -3.51
CA VAL A 40 29.33 -10.88 -4.45
C VAL A 40 29.06 -10.37 -5.87
N ASN A 41 30.10 -10.30 -6.69
CA ASN A 41 30.02 -9.87 -8.09
C ASN A 41 29.74 -11.08 -9.00
N ASP A 42 28.48 -11.33 -9.40
CA ASP A 42 28.16 -12.34 -10.42
C ASP A 42 28.39 -11.74 -11.82
N ALA A 43 29.58 -11.99 -12.38
CA ALA A 43 30.02 -11.48 -13.67
C ALA A 43 29.14 -11.89 -14.88
N ARG A 44 28.14 -12.77 -14.69
CA ARG A 44 27.21 -13.19 -15.76
C ARG A 44 25.97 -12.33 -15.88
N PHE A 45 25.59 -11.61 -14.82
CA PHE A 45 24.44 -10.70 -14.79
C PHE A 45 24.81 -9.48 -13.93
N PRO A 46 25.60 -8.53 -14.46
CA PRO A 46 25.99 -7.33 -13.71
C PRO A 46 24.81 -6.46 -13.27
N GLU A 47 23.65 -6.63 -13.91
CA GLU A 47 22.37 -6.03 -13.56
C GLU A 47 21.59 -6.77 -12.45
N ALA A 48 22.02 -7.98 -12.07
CA ALA A 48 21.33 -8.74 -11.04
C ALA A 48 21.44 -8.03 -9.70
N ILE A 49 20.29 -7.79 -9.07
CA ILE A 49 20.23 -7.31 -7.70
C ILE A 49 20.81 -8.43 -6.82
N PRO A 50 21.92 -8.21 -6.09
CA PRO A 50 22.47 -9.22 -5.20
C PRO A 50 21.41 -9.56 -4.13
N PRO A 51 21.27 -10.83 -3.71
CA PRO A 51 20.27 -11.20 -2.74
C PRO A 51 20.48 -10.38 -1.47
N PHE A 52 19.46 -9.62 -1.06
CA PHE A 52 19.50 -8.96 0.24
C PHE A 52 19.46 -10.04 1.32
N CYS A 53 20.34 -9.90 2.32
CA CYS A 53 20.64 -10.90 3.35
C CYS A 53 21.49 -12.10 2.91
N PRO A 54 22.76 -11.87 2.52
CA PRO A 54 23.74 -12.94 2.46
C PRO A 54 24.18 -13.26 3.90
N ASP A 55 23.63 -14.33 4.49
CA ASP A 55 24.42 -15.39 5.15
C ASP A 55 23.57 -16.32 6.05
N LEU A 56 23.46 -17.56 5.61
CA LEU A 56 23.91 -18.77 6.32
C LEU A 56 24.49 -19.67 5.22
N GLU A 57 25.58 -20.39 5.49
CA GLU A 57 26.30 -21.23 4.52
C GLU A 57 25.32 -21.95 3.58
N ARG A 58 25.39 -21.61 2.29
CA ARG A 58 24.45 -22.08 1.26
C ARG A 58 24.66 -23.59 1.07
N ASN A 59 24.04 -24.41 1.90
CA ASN A 59 24.01 -25.84 1.67
C ASN A 59 23.13 -26.08 0.45
N THR A 60 23.77 -26.55 -0.61
CA THR A 60 23.16 -26.83 -1.91
C THR A 60 22.25 -28.04 -1.77
N ASP A 61 21.04 -27.85 -1.26
CA ASP A 61 19.92 -28.75 -1.49
C ASP A 61 18.60 -28.00 -1.27
N THR A 62 17.99 -27.64 -2.39
CA THR A 62 16.56 -27.50 -2.67
C THR A 62 15.60 -27.39 -1.47
N GLU A 63 15.44 -26.19 -0.95
CA GLU A 63 14.18 -25.76 -0.35
C GLU A 63 14.01 -24.26 -0.62
N LEU A 64 12.85 -23.88 -1.19
CA LEU A 64 12.49 -22.49 -1.40
C LEU A 64 12.49 -21.81 -0.03
N THR A 65 13.55 -21.06 0.28
CA THR A 65 13.63 -20.24 1.48
C THR A 65 12.33 -19.46 1.66
N PRO A 66 11.74 -19.40 2.86
CA PRO A 66 10.55 -18.59 3.08
C PRO A 66 10.81 -17.18 2.57
N ALA A 67 10.02 -16.71 1.59
CA ALA A 67 10.24 -15.42 0.96
C ALA A 67 10.01 -14.26 1.94
N VAL A 68 9.17 -14.50 2.95
CA VAL A 68 8.75 -13.50 3.93
C VAL A 68 9.23 -13.84 5.35
N PRO A 69 9.59 -12.83 6.17
CA PRO A 69 9.97 -13.03 7.56
C PRO A 69 8.77 -13.38 8.44
N VAL A 70 9.05 -14.10 9.53
CA VAL A 70 8.06 -14.38 10.59
C VAL A 70 8.02 -13.28 11.66
N HIS A 71 9.08 -12.48 11.77
CA HIS A 71 9.17 -11.39 12.73
C HIS A 71 9.97 -10.20 12.21
N LEU A 72 9.53 -8.97 12.54
CA LEU A 72 10.32 -7.75 12.36
C LEU A 72 10.62 -7.09 13.70
N GLU A 73 11.88 -6.76 13.95
CA GLU A 73 12.27 -5.89 15.05
C GLU A 73 12.65 -4.53 14.49
N ILE A 74 11.97 -3.48 14.95
CA ILE A 74 12.11 -2.10 14.47
C ILE A 74 12.62 -1.24 15.63
N VAL A 75 13.82 -0.70 15.46
CA VAL A 75 14.46 0.19 16.45
C VAL A 75 14.60 1.56 15.85
N VAL A 76 13.78 2.51 16.30
CA VAL A 76 13.81 3.91 15.84
C VAL A 76 15.01 4.60 16.46
N ASP A 77 15.77 5.37 15.67
CA ASP A 77 17.01 6.00 16.16
C ASP A 77 16.71 7.05 17.24
N ASP A 78 15.75 7.95 16.99
CA ASP A 78 15.26 8.94 17.95
C ASP A 78 13.89 8.51 18.53
N GLN A 79 13.93 7.52 19.41
CA GLN A 79 12.73 6.97 20.06
C GLN A 79 11.95 8.02 20.84
N ARG A 80 12.64 9.01 21.43
CA ARG A 80 12.00 10.05 22.25
C ARG A 80 11.15 10.97 21.38
N SER A 81 11.72 11.46 20.28
CA SER A 81 11.00 12.31 19.34
C SER A 81 9.87 11.53 18.64
N TRP A 82 10.09 10.26 18.30
CA TRP A 82 9.05 9.38 17.76
C TRP A 82 7.87 9.22 18.73
N ALA A 83 8.15 8.83 19.97
CA ALA A 83 7.10 8.61 20.97
C ALA A 83 6.34 9.91 21.30
N ALA A 84 7.06 11.03 21.39
CA ALA A 84 6.43 12.34 21.56
C ALA A 84 5.52 12.68 20.38
N ASN A 85 5.98 12.51 19.14
CA ASN A 85 5.19 12.77 17.94
C ASN A 85 3.93 11.90 17.86
N ALA A 86 4.05 10.59 18.08
CA ALA A 86 2.91 9.68 18.09
C ALA A 86 1.89 10.01 19.19
N PHE A 87 2.37 10.40 20.38
CA PHE A 87 1.49 10.84 21.47
C PHE A 87 0.77 12.15 21.16
N GLN A 88 1.46 13.15 20.60
CA GLN A 88 0.84 14.40 20.18
C GLN A 88 -0.18 14.18 19.06
N ALA A 89 0.12 13.29 18.10
CA ALA A 89 -0.82 12.91 17.06
C ALA A 89 -2.09 12.29 17.68
N TYR A 90 -1.93 11.37 18.63
CA TYR A 90 -3.04 10.73 19.34
C TYR A 90 -3.90 11.74 20.12
N LEU A 91 -3.29 12.70 20.82
CA LEU A 91 -4.03 13.76 21.51
C LEU A 91 -4.79 14.67 20.54
N GLY A 92 -4.19 14.98 19.39
CA GLY A 92 -4.78 15.81 18.34
C GLY A 92 -6.03 15.19 17.68
N LEU A 93 -6.22 13.87 17.82
CA LEU A 93 -7.44 13.19 17.35
C LEU A 93 -8.70 13.74 18.03
N GLY A 94 -8.59 14.26 19.26
CA GLY A 94 -9.72 14.89 19.96
C GLY A 94 -10.25 16.16 19.30
N GLU A 95 -9.47 16.79 18.41
CA GLU A 95 -9.84 18.02 17.71
C GLU A 95 -10.28 17.77 16.26
N THR A 96 -9.59 16.88 15.55
CA THR A 96 -9.76 16.70 14.10
C THR A 96 -10.16 15.30 13.67
N GLU A 97 -10.11 14.32 14.59
CA GLU A 97 -10.21 12.87 14.33
C GLU A 97 -9.17 12.33 13.32
N ALA A 98 -8.31 13.20 12.78
CA ALA A 98 -7.40 12.93 11.68
C ALA A 98 -5.93 13.08 12.08
N ILE A 99 -5.06 12.30 11.42
CA ILE A 99 -3.61 12.42 11.52
C ILE A 99 -3.15 13.43 10.48
N THR A 100 -2.93 14.67 10.92
CA THR A 100 -2.52 15.76 10.04
C THR A 100 -1.06 15.63 9.59
N ASP A 101 -0.73 16.26 8.46
CA ASP A 101 0.59 16.15 7.80
C ASP A 101 1.77 16.53 8.70
N GLN A 102 1.55 17.40 9.69
CA GLN A 102 2.59 17.81 10.65
C GLN A 102 3.15 16.63 11.47
N PHE A 103 2.41 15.53 11.59
CA PHE A 103 2.84 14.34 12.32
C PHE A 103 3.47 13.25 11.42
N LYS A 104 3.45 13.42 10.09
CA LYS A 104 3.87 12.41 9.09
C LYS A 104 5.35 12.55 8.68
N GLY A 105 6.21 12.99 9.61
CA GLY A 105 7.66 13.09 9.40
C GLY A 105 8.35 11.72 9.33
N ASN A 106 9.47 11.64 8.60
CA ASN A 106 10.29 10.43 8.49
C ASN A 106 11.27 10.33 9.66
N TYR A 107 11.48 9.11 10.15
CA TYR A 107 12.43 8.75 11.19
C TYR A 107 13.34 7.64 10.69
N GLY A 108 14.64 7.81 10.91
CA GLY A 108 15.62 6.75 10.70
C GLY A 108 15.41 5.59 11.68
N THR A 109 15.57 4.37 11.18
CA THR A 109 15.43 3.16 11.97
C THR A 109 16.35 2.06 11.47
N THR A 110 16.57 1.08 12.34
CA THR A 110 17.13 -0.22 11.98
C THR A 110 16.02 -1.27 12.04
N ILE A 111 15.86 -2.06 10.98
CA ILE A 111 14.90 -3.16 10.92
C ILE A 111 15.66 -4.48 10.82
N ALA A 112 15.43 -5.38 11.79
CA ALA A 112 15.92 -6.75 11.74
C ALA A 112 14.76 -7.71 11.41
N SER A 113 14.88 -8.40 10.27
CA SER A 113 13.91 -9.38 9.78
C SER A 113 14.37 -10.79 10.15
N THR A 114 13.53 -11.55 10.85
CA THR A 114 13.81 -12.95 11.22
C THR A 114 12.91 -13.88 10.43
N TYR A 115 13.50 -14.90 9.80
CA TYR A 115 12.83 -15.88 8.95
C TYR A 115 12.59 -17.20 9.70
N ALA A 116 11.67 -18.02 9.19
CA ALA A 116 11.31 -19.29 9.84
C ALA A 116 12.48 -20.29 9.92
N ASP A 117 13.45 -20.17 9.00
CA ASP A 117 14.69 -20.96 8.96
C ASP A 117 15.77 -20.46 9.94
N GLY A 118 15.49 -19.40 10.70
CA GLY A 118 16.42 -18.80 11.65
C GLY A 118 17.35 -17.74 11.05
N ARG A 119 17.34 -17.49 9.73
CA ARG A 119 18.10 -16.35 9.15
C ARG A 119 17.60 -15.04 9.74
N ARG A 120 18.54 -14.14 9.99
CA ARG A 120 18.28 -12.80 10.49
C ARG A 120 19.02 -11.77 9.65
N CYS A 121 18.29 -10.78 9.17
CA CYS A 121 18.75 -9.79 8.21
C CYS A 121 18.50 -8.40 8.76
N THR A 122 19.53 -7.56 8.81
CA THR A 122 19.41 -6.20 9.35
C THR A 122 19.55 -5.19 8.23
N ASP A 123 18.62 -4.23 8.15
CA ASP A 123 18.65 -3.12 7.22
C ASP A 123 18.50 -1.77 7.92
N ARG A 124 18.97 -0.72 7.27
CA ARG A 124 18.57 0.65 7.55
C ARG A 124 17.27 0.95 6.83
N ALA A 125 16.41 1.74 7.46
CA ALA A 125 15.12 2.11 6.90
C ALA A 125 14.67 3.48 7.39
N GLN A 126 13.65 4.01 6.73
CA GLN A 126 12.88 5.17 7.14
C GLN A 126 11.45 4.73 7.45
N ILE A 127 10.90 5.24 8.55
CA ILE A 127 9.49 5.04 8.90
C ILE A 127 8.79 6.38 9.11
N ARG A 128 7.47 6.40 8.89
CA ARG A 128 6.59 7.51 9.28
C ARG A 128 5.23 6.97 9.73
N LEU A 129 4.46 7.80 10.43
CA LEU A 129 3.06 7.51 10.71
C LEU A 129 2.29 7.36 9.39
N GLN A 130 1.52 6.28 9.29
CA GLN A 130 0.66 5.97 8.15
C GLN A 130 -0.80 6.25 8.50
N GLY A 131 -1.58 6.66 7.50
CA GLY A 131 -3.02 6.84 7.63
C GLY A 131 -3.47 8.28 7.71
N ASP A 132 -4.77 8.49 7.51
CA ASP A 132 -5.39 9.82 7.57
C ASP A 132 -6.27 9.97 8.81
N TRP A 133 -6.81 8.88 9.35
CA TRP A 133 -7.74 8.88 10.48
C TRP A 133 -7.12 8.26 11.73
N GLY A 134 -7.77 8.51 12.86
CA GLY A 134 -7.33 8.03 14.17
C GLY A 134 -7.33 6.51 14.34
N ASP A 135 -7.97 5.75 13.45
CA ASP A 135 -7.94 4.28 13.46
C ASP A 135 -6.52 3.72 13.32
N HIS A 136 -5.62 4.49 12.72
CA HIS A 136 -4.20 4.15 12.59
C HIS A 136 -3.38 4.37 13.87
N LEU A 137 -3.98 4.88 14.95
CA LEU A 137 -3.33 5.07 16.25
C LEU A 137 -4.15 4.41 17.35
N ARG A 138 -3.49 3.70 18.27
CA ARG A 138 -4.14 3.21 19.49
C ARG A 138 -3.23 3.28 20.70
N SER A 139 -3.84 3.32 21.87
CA SER A 139 -3.11 3.08 23.11
C SER A 139 -2.74 1.60 23.22
N GLY A 140 -1.45 1.32 23.34
CA GLY A 140 -0.90 0.00 23.64
C GLY A 140 -0.26 -0.06 25.03
N PRO A 141 0.23 -1.24 25.45
CA PRO A 141 0.83 -1.45 26.77
C PRO A 141 2.09 -0.63 27.02
N SER A 142 2.81 -0.26 25.95
CA SER A 142 4.12 0.41 26.02
C SER A 142 4.10 1.83 25.41
N GLY A 143 2.91 2.40 25.19
CA GLY A 143 2.74 3.72 24.59
C GLY A 143 1.73 3.71 23.44
N ILE A 144 1.87 4.64 22.49
CA ILE A 144 1.01 4.69 21.30
C ILE A 144 1.55 3.70 20.26
N GLU A 145 0.70 2.77 19.84
CA GLU A 145 0.92 1.92 18.68
C GLU A 145 0.35 2.63 17.44
N ALA A 146 1.08 2.56 16.33
CA ALA A 146 0.72 3.27 15.12
C ALA A 146 0.89 2.38 13.89
N SER A 147 0.05 2.57 12.88
CA SER A 147 0.35 2.06 11.54
C SER A 147 1.57 2.79 10.97
N LEU A 148 2.42 2.06 10.26
CA LEU A 148 3.70 2.57 9.75
C LEU A 148 3.76 2.50 8.22
N ASP A 149 4.35 3.52 7.61
CA ASP A 149 4.79 3.49 6.21
C ASP A 149 6.32 3.34 6.25
N VAL A 150 6.82 2.26 5.65
CA VAL A 150 8.20 1.80 5.79
C VAL A 150 8.90 1.81 4.43
N GLN A 151 10.12 2.34 4.42
CA GLN A 151 11.03 2.31 3.27
C GLN A 151 12.38 1.75 3.71
N LEU A 152 12.76 0.60 3.17
CA LEU A 152 14.10 0.03 3.31
C LEU A 152 15.12 0.83 2.49
N GLU A 153 16.34 1.00 3.00
CA GLU A 153 17.38 1.80 2.34
C GLU A 153 18.23 0.99 1.36
N LEU A 154 18.57 -0.27 1.70
CA LEU A 154 19.47 -1.09 0.89
C LEU A 154 18.84 -2.42 0.47
N GLY A 155 17.99 -2.98 1.32
CA GLY A 155 17.47 -4.32 1.17
C GLY A 155 16.05 -4.45 0.66
N HIS A 156 15.54 -5.67 0.76
CA HIS A 156 14.18 -6.02 0.39
C HIS A 156 13.65 -7.20 1.21
N ILE A 157 12.34 -7.27 1.36
CA ILE A 157 11.61 -8.46 1.84
C ILE A 157 10.85 -9.02 0.64
N ALA A 158 11.20 -10.20 0.14
CA ALA A 158 10.58 -10.76 -1.08
C ALA A 158 10.54 -9.79 -2.28
N GLY A 159 11.62 -9.01 -2.53
CA GLY A 159 11.64 -7.98 -3.59
C GLY A 159 10.94 -6.66 -3.24
N ILE A 160 10.35 -6.56 -2.04
CA ILE A 160 9.62 -5.37 -1.57
C ILE A 160 10.54 -4.48 -0.74
N THR A 161 10.72 -3.24 -1.18
CA THR A 161 11.49 -2.20 -0.46
C THR A 161 10.59 -1.17 0.24
N HIS A 162 9.34 -1.06 -0.21
CA HIS A 162 8.34 -0.13 0.32
C HIS A 162 7.06 -0.88 0.70
N PHE A 163 6.72 -0.83 1.99
CA PHE A 163 5.54 -1.52 2.51
C PHE A 163 4.89 -0.72 3.62
N LYS A 164 3.69 -1.14 4.00
CA LYS A 164 2.96 -0.60 5.14
C LYS A 164 2.81 -1.68 6.19
N LEU A 165 2.85 -1.27 7.45
CA LEU A 165 2.50 -2.09 8.60
C LEU A 165 1.22 -1.50 9.20
N PHE A 166 0.08 -2.10 8.86
CA PHE A 166 -1.23 -1.64 9.31
C PHE A 166 -1.63 -2.29 10.62
N LEU A 167 -2.13 -1.48 11.56
CA LEU A 167 -2.83 -2.06 12.70
C LEU A 167 -4.00 -2.89 12.15
N PRO A 168 -4.24 -4.13 12.63
CA PRO A 168 -5.20 -5.03 12.00
C PRO A 168 -6.60 -4.42 11.81
N GLU A 169 -7.05 -3.62 12.78
CA GLU A 169 -8.33 -2.91 12.74
C GLU A 169 -8.45 -1.88 11.61
N THR A 170 -7.34 -1.29 11.12
CA THR A 170 -7.37 -0.33 10.00
C THR A 170 -7.61 -1.00 8.64
N ARG A 171 -7.70 -2.33 8.62
CA ARG A 171 -7.89 -3.14 7.41
C ARG A 171 -8.81 -4.34 7.68
N ASN A 172 -9.60 -4.33 8.76
CA ASN A 172 -10.49 -5.45 9.08
C ASN A 172 -9.79 -6.83 9.20
N GLY A 173 -8.52 -6.85 9.61
CA GLY A 173 -7.82 -8.08 9.98
C GLY A 173 -7.74 -9.10 8.84
N ASN A 174 -8.34 -10.27 9.09
CA ASN A 174 -8.37 -11.40 8.15
C ASN A 174 -9.05 -11.06 6.81
N ASN A 175 -10.00 -10.11 6.81
CA ASN A 175 -10.75 -9.79 5.60
C ASN A 175 -9.84 -9.18 4.53
N GLU A 176 -8.93 -8.28 4.89
CA GLU A 176 -7.96 -7.73 3.93
C GLU A 176 -7.06 -8.81 3.35
N ILE A 177 -6.52 -9.70 4.20
CA ILE A 177 -5.66 -10.79 3.75
C ILE A 177 -6.43 -11.72 2.80
N PHE A 178 -7.67 -12.08 3.15
CA PHE A 178 -8.50 -12.94 2.31
C PHE A 178 -8.82 -12.28 0.96
N VAL A 179 -9.25 -11.02 0.95
CA VAL A 179 -9.64 -10.31 -0.27
C VAL A 179 -8.45 -10.08 -1.20
N THR A 180 -7.31 -9.65 -0.66
CA THR A 180 -6.08 -9.46 -1.45
C THR A 180 -5.55 -10.77 -2.01
N THR A 181 -5.59 -11.86 -1.21
CA THR A 181 -5.23 -13.19 -1.68
C THR A 181 -6.19 -13.66 -2.79
N LEU A 182 -7.50 -13.54 -2.59
CA LEU A 182 -8.51 -13.92 -3.58
C LEU A 182 -8.33 -13.14 -4.89
N ALA A 183 -8.11 -11.82 -4.82
CA ALA A 183 -7.85 -10.99 -5.98
C ALA A 183 -6.64 -11.49 -6.78
N SER A 184 -5.53 -11.81 -6.10
CA SER A 184 -4.34 -12.39 -6.71
C SER A 184 -4.64 -13.75 -7.38
N GLU A 185 -5.34 -14.65 -6.68
CA GLU A 185 -5.69 -15.98 -7.18
C GLU A 185 -6.59 -15.95 -8.43
N VAL A 186 -7.47 -14.96 -8.55
CA VAL A 186 -8.31 -14.76 -9.76
C VAL A 186 -7.61 -13.94 -10.86
N GLY A 187 -6.33 -13.63 -10.68
CA GLY A 187 -5.48 -12.96 -11.66
C GLY A 187 -5.58 -11.43 -11.69
N LEU A 188 -6.24 -10.82 -10.69
CA LEU A 188 -6.21 -9.37 -10.52
C LEU A 188 -4.90 -8.96 -9.84
N LEU A 189 -4.44 -7.75 -10.16
CA LEU A 189 -3.26 -7.19 -9.53
C LEU A 189 -3.58 -6.89 -8.06
N ALA A 190 -2.83 -7.44 -7.12
CA ALA A 190 -3.06 -7.23 -5.68
C ALA A 190 -1.72 -7.17 -4.92
N PRO A 191 -1.64 -6.39 -3.83
CA PRO A 191 -0.43 -6.31 -3.03
C PRO A 191 -0.25 -7.57 -2.18
N GLU A 192 0.98 -8.03 -2.03
CA GLU A 192 1.28 -9.05 -1.02
C GLU A 192 0.86 -8.54 0.35
N THR A 193 -0.01 -9.29 1.02
CA THR A 193 -0.63 -8.88 2.28
C THR A 193 -0.72 -10.06 3.23
N PHE A 194 -0.14 -9.93 4.42
CA PHE A 194 -0.10 -11.01 5.42
C PHE A 194 0.09 -10.46 6.83
N PHE A 195 -0.17 -11.28 7.85
CA PHE A 195 0.16 -10.90 9.23
C PHE A 195 1.64 -11.08 9.53
N ILE A 196 2.19 -10.12 10.27
CA ILE A 196 3.54 -10.23 10.80
C ILE A 196 3.58 -9.78 12.26
N ASP A 197 4.26 -10.56 13.08
CA ASP A 197 4.57 -10.16 14.45
C ASP A 197 5.76 -9.21 14.44
N THR A 198 5.68 -8.14 15.21
CA THR A 198 6.76 -7.15 15.26
C THR A 198 7.07 -6.71 16.68
N THR A 199 8.28 -6.18 16.85
CA THR A 199 8.72 -5.50 18.06
C THR A 199 9.17 -4.09 17.68
N VAL A 200 8.42 -3.06 18.06
CA VAL A 200 8.75 -1.65 17.77
C VAL A 200 9.24 -0.98 19.05
N ASN A 201 10.52 -0.60 19.11
CA ASN A 201 11.17 -0.06 20.31
C ASN A 201 10.91 -0.91 21.58
N GLY A 202 10.96 -2.25 21.44
CA GLY A 202 10.69 -3.20 22.51
C GLY A 202 9.20 -3.53 22.76
N ALA A 203 8.26 -2.81 22.15
CA ALA A 203 6.84 -3.08 22.26
C ALA A 203 6.38 -4.11 21.22
N LYS A 204 5.71 -5.18 21.65
CA LYS A 204 5.18 -6.21 20.74
C LYS A 204 3.90 -5.72 20.09
N VAL A 205 3.88 -5.67 18.76
CA VAL A 205 2.71 -5.25 17.97
C VAL A 205 2.55 -6.21 16.80
N ARG A 206 1.34 -6.72 16.58
CA ARG A 206 1.01 -7.51 15.39
C ARG A 206 0.45 -6.57 14.33
N TYR A 207 1.02 -6.64 13.13
CA TYR A 207 0.62 -5.82 11.99
C TYR A 207 0.13 -6.68 10.83
N ILE A 208 -0.62 -6.06 9.93
CA ILE A 208 -0.76 -6.51 8.55
C ILE A 208 0.34 -5.85 7.74
N PHE A 209 1.28 -6.65 7.23
CA PHE A 209 2.21 -6.23 6.19
C PHE A 209 1.43 -6.07 4.88
N GLN A 210 1.62 -4.97 4.17
CA GLN A 210 1.05 -4.76 2.83
C GLN A 210 2.06 -4.06 1.92
N GLU A 211 2.36 -4.70 0.79
CA GLU A 211 3.16 -4.12 -0.29
C GLU A 211 2.57 -2.78 -0.79
N LYS A 212 3.41 -1.80 -1.11
CA LYS A 212 2.94 -0.54 -1.71
C LYS A 212 2.81 -0.68 -3.22
N PHE A 213 1.76 -0.06 -3.79
CA PHE A 213 1.55 0.07 -5.24
C PHE A 213 2.65 0.89 -5.91
N ARG A 214 3.74 0.21 -6.26
CA ARG A 214 4.95 0.73 -6.91
C ARG A 214 5.46 -0.28 -7.93
N ASN A 215 6.64 -0.03 -8.50
CA ASN A 215 7.24 -0.90 -9.51
C ASN A 215 7.52 -2.31 -8.99
N GLU A 216 7.83 -2.45 -7.69
CA GLU A 216 8.03 -3.73 -7.01
C GLU A 216 6.81 -4.66 -7.18
N LEU A 217 5.60 -4.11 -6.99
CA LEU A 217 4.34 -4.83 -7.17
C LEU A 217 4.13 -5.28 -8.63
N LEU A 218 4.55 -4.48 -9.61
CA LEU A 218 4.54 -4.88 -11.02
C LEU A 218 5.48 -6.06 -11.26
N HIS A 219 6.72 -5.97 -10.77
CA HIS A 219 7.73 -7.00 -10.93
C HIS A 219 7.33 -8.33 -10.27
N ASN A 220 6.79 -8.27 -9.05
CA ASN A 220 6.26 -9.43 -8.32
C ASN A 220 5.11 -10.11 -9.08
N ASN A 221 4.36 -9.34 -9.88
CA ASN A 221 3.30 -9.85 -10.75
C ASN A 221 3.74 -10.11 -12.20
N GLN A 222 5.05 -10.15 -12.47
CA GLN A 222 5.64 -10.38 -13.80
C GLN A 222 5.21 -9.35 -14.86
N ILE A 223 4.89 -8.13 -14.42
CA ILE A 223 4.57 -7.00 -15.27
C ILE A 223 5.85 -6.14 -15.40
N PRO A 224 6.35 -5.88 -16.61
CA PRO A 224 7.45 -4.95 -16.81
C PRO A 224 7.13 -3.58 -16.25
N GLU A 225 8.16 -2.81 -15.86
CA GLU A 225 7.96 -1.44 -15.40
C GLU A 225 7.09 -0.66 -16.39
N SER A 226 6.01 -0.05 -15.88
CA SER A 226 4.94 0.56 -16.67
C SER A 226 4.38 1.79 -15.94
N PRO A 227 3.71 2.74 -16.64
CA PRO A 227 3.04 3.84 -15.98
C PRO A 227 1.96 3.34 -15.03
N ILE A 228 1.99 3.83 -13.80
CA ILE A 228 0.94 3.65 -12.81
C ILE A 228 0.20 4.98 -12.68
N PHE A 229 -1.10 4.95 -12.93
CA PHE A 229 -1.98 6.10 -12.76
C PHE A 229 -2.79 5.96 -11.48
N GLN A 230 -3.13 7.10 -10.90
CA GLN A 230 -3.97 7.17 -9.71
C GLN A 230 -4.91 8.36 -9.79
N GLY A 231 -6.01 8.32 -9.03
CA GLY A 231 -6.82 9.51 -8.78
C GLY A 231 -5.96 10.69 -8.31
N ASP A 232 -6.20 11.86 -8.92
CA ASP A 232 -5.61 13.12 -8.51
C ASP A 232 -6.47 13.74 -7.41
N GLU A 233 -5.95 13.68 -6.19
CA GLU A 233 -6.65 14.16 -4.99
C GLU A 233 -6.25 15.58 -4.59
N ARG A 234 -5.49 16.28 -5.43
CA ARG A 234 -4.97 17.62 -5.12
C ARG A 234 -6.02 18.72 -5.23
N PHE A 235 -7.09 18.48 -5.96
CA PHE A 235 -8.14 19.46 -6.24
C PHE A 235 -9.46 18.76 -6.53
N GLY A 236 -10.57 19.49 -6.37
CA GLY A 236 -11.88 19.03 -6.79
C GLY A 236 -12.54 18.02 -5.83
N HIS A 237 -11.95 17.72 -4.68
CA HIS A 237 -12.55 16.83 -3.68
C HIS A 237 -13.09 17.60 -2.48
N GLY A 238 -13.99 16.98 -1.71
CA GLY A 238 -14.58 17.62 -0.54
C GLY A 238 -13.54 18.10 0.50
N TRP A 239 -12.44 17.36 0.65
CA TRP A 239 -11.35 17.73 1.56
C TRP A 239 -10.40 18.79 0.99
N THR A 240 -10.46 19.14 -0.30
CA THR A 240 -9.64 20.22 -0.88
C THR A 240 -10.40 21.54 -0.98
N TRP A 241 -11.68 21.58 -0.64
CA TRP A 241 -12.58 22.73 -0.85
C TRP A 241 -12.05 24.06 -0.31
N TYR A 242 -11.27 24.03 0.78
CA TYR A 242 -10.74 25.21 1.46
C TYR A 242 -9.48 25.78 0.79
N LYS A 243 -8.82 25.00 -0.06
CA LYS A 243 -7.66 25.40 -0.89
C LYS A 243 -8.03 25.58 -2.37
N ASP A 244 -9.16 25.04 -2.80
CA ASP A 244 -9.64 25.10 -4.18
C ASP A 244 -10.16 26.49 -4.55
N THR A 245 -9.88 26.89 -5.80
CA THR A 245 -10.46 28.11 -6.38
C THR A 245 -11.97 27.95 -6.60
N GLU A 246 -12.68 29.06 -6.75
CA GLU A 246 -14.12 29.03 -7.05
C GLU A 246 -14.42 28.25 -8.36
N GLU A 247 -13.52 28.33 -9.34
CA GLU A 247 -13.63 27.58 -10.60
C GLU A 247 -13.55 26.07 -10.37
N VAL A 248 -12.59 25.61 -9.55
CA VAL A 248 -12.47 24.18 -9.19
C VAL A 248 -13.70 23.72 -8.42
N ARG A 249 -14.14 24.52 -7.43
CA ARG A 249 -15.30 24.19 -6.59
C ARG A 249 -16.60 24.10 -7.38
N SER A 250 -16.78 24.96 -8.38
CA SER A 250 -17.96 24.96 -9.25
C SER A 250 -17.92 23.88 -10.34
N ASN A 251 -16.75 23.28 -10.60
CA ASN A 251 -16.54 22.29 -11.65
C ASN A 251 -15.76 21.04 -11.19
N GLN A 252 -15.97 20.60 -9.94
CA GLN A 252 -15.20 19.52 -9.29
C GLN A 252 -15.00 18.26 -10.16
N SER A 253 -16.03 17.87 -10.91
CA SER A 253 -15.99 16.68 -11.78
C SER A 253 -14.99 16.80 -12.93
N LEU A 254 -14.66 18.01 -13.41
CA LEU A 254 -13.60 18.22 -14.41
C LEU A 254 -12.20 17.96 -13.83
N PHE A 255 -12.11 18.00 -12.51
CA PHE A 255 -10.87 17.89 -11.74
C PHE A 255 -10.70 16.50 -11.12
N TRP A 256 -11.68 15.60 -11.26
CA TRP A 256 -11.58 14.17 -10.91
C TRP A 256 -10.85 13.37 -11.98
N MET A 257 -9.60 13.73 -12.20
CA MET A 257 -8.72 13.16 -13.23
C MET A 257 -7.71 12.22 -12.58
N SER A 258 -6.98 11.49 -13.41
CA SER A 258 -5.81 10.73 -12.98
C SER A 258 -4.52 11.53 -13.12
N ARG A 259 -3.50 11.09 -12.38
CA ARG A 259 -2.10 11.53 -12.46
C ARG A 259 -1.17 10.32 -12.48
N LEU A 260 0.05 10.50 -12.98
CA LEU A 260 1.13 9.53 -12.88
C LEU A 260 1.61 9.44 -11.42
N SER A 261 1.65 8.22 -10.85
CA SER A 261 2.09 7.96 -9.47
C SER A 261 3.56 7.55 -9.37
N ASN A 262 4.14 7.01 -10.45
CA ASN A 262 5.57 6.66 -10.58
C ASN A 262 6.27 7.54 -11.64
N PRO A 263 6.52 8.84 -11.37
CA PRO A 263 7.06 9.77 -12.36
C PRO A 263 8.40 9.37 -12.97
N HIS A 264 9.20 8.59 -12.23
CA HIS A 264 10.48 8.04 -12.72
C HIS A 264 10.33 7.28 -14.05
N TYR A 265 9.20 6.60 -14.28
CA TYR A 265 8.95 5.91 -15.53
C TYR A 265 9.06 6.85 -16.75
N ALA A 266 8.49 8.06 -16.65
CA ALA A 266 8.56 9.05 -17.74
C ALA A 266 9.97 9.64 -17.92
N GLU A 267 10.86 9.46 -16.94
CA GLU A 267 12.25 9.92 -16.99
C GLU A 267 13.19 8.91 -17.67
N LEU A 268 12.75 7.67 -17.89
CA LEU A 268 13.53 6.61 -18.56
C LEU A 268 13.89 6.95 -20.02
N GLY A 269 13.17 7.87 -20.65
CA GLY A 269 13.50 8.41 -21.97
C GLY A 269 12.27 8.86 -22.78
N PRO A 270 12.49 9.35 -24.02
CA PRO A 270 11.41 9.91 -24.84
C PRO A 270 10.27 8.94 -25.12
N THR A 271 10.58 7.64 -25.32
CA THR A 271 9.56 6.60 -25.56
C THR A 271 8.70 6.35 -24.32
N ALA A 272 9.32 6.18 -23.15
CA ALA A 272 8.59 5.96 -21.89
C ALA A 272 7.73 7.16 -21.52
N ARG A 273 8.24 8.38 -21.75
CA ARG A 273 7.47 9.62 -21.63
C ARG A 273 6.24 9.63 -22.54
N ALA A 274 6.40 9.29 -23.82
CA ALA A 274 5.29 9.25 -24.77
C ALA A 274 4.23 8.21 -24.38
N ILE A 275 4.65 7.04 -23.89
CA ILE A 275 3.75 6.00 -23.35
C ILE A 275 2.95 6.52 -22.15
N ALA A 276 3.62 7.19 -21.20
CA ALA A 276 2.97 7.75 -20.03
C ALA A 276 1.97 8.87 -20.40
N GLU A 277 2.37 9.78 -21.29
CA GLU A 277 1.52 10.87 -21.79
C GLU A 277 0.29 10.31 -22.55
N GLU A 278 0.48 9.30 -23.39
CA GLU A 278 -0.61 8.63 -24.10
C GLU A 278 -1.58 7.96 -23.14
N GLY A 279 -1.09 7.10 -22.24
CA GLY A 279 -1.93 6.38 -21.29
C GLY A 279 -2.72 7.32 -20.38
N LEU A 280 -2.06 8.37 -19.88
CA LEU A 280 -2.69 9.38 -19.04
C LEU A 280 -3.75 10.16 -19.82
N SER A 281 -3.46 10.55 -21.06
CA SER A 281 -4.42 11.26 -21.93
C SER A 281 -5.65 10.41 -22.21
N ARG A 282 -5.49 9.12 -22.52
CA ARG A 282 -6.60 8.19 -22.76
C ARG A 282 -7.47 8.00 -21.52
N LEU A 283 -6.85 7.80 -20.36
CA LEU A 283 -7.58 7.62 -19.10
C LEU A 283 -8.34 8.90 -18.71
N ASN A 284 -7.69 10.05 -18.82
CA ASN A 284 -8.32 11.33 -18.53
C ASN A 284 -9.41 11.71 -19.56
N GLN A 285 -9.26 11.30 -20.82
CA GLN A 285 -10.32 11.41 -21.81
C GLN A 285 -11.52 10.53 -21.43
N ALA A 286 -11.30 9.33 -20.89
CA ALA A 286 -12.37 8.47 -20.42
C ALA A 286 -13.10 9.09 -19.21
N TYR A 287 -12.37 9.62 -18.23
CA TYR A 287 -12.99 10.43 -17.15
C TYR A 287 -13.78 11.62 -17.72
N ALA A 288 -13.24 12.31 -18.72
CA ALA A 288 -13.90 13.44 -19.38
C ALA A 288 -15.15 13.03 -20.18
N GLN A 289 -15.18 11.86 -20.82
CA GLN A 289 -16.36 11.34 -21.54
C GLN A 289 -17.45 10.88 -20.57
N ASP A 290 -17.06 10.47 -19.37
CA ASP A 290 -17.95 10.09 -18.28
C ASP A 290 -18.47 11.30 -17.47
N THR A 291 -18.20 12.57 -17.90
CA THR A 291 -18.49 13.83 -17.18
C THR A 291 -19.96 14.23 -17.01
N GLY A 292 -20.77 13.30 -16.53
CA GLY A 292 -22.14 13.56 -16.09
C GLY A 292 -22.46 12.82 -14.81
N GLN A 293 -21.72 13.07 -13.72
CA GLN A 293 -22.18 12.81 -12.34
C GLN A 293 -22.74 11.41 -12.05
N ASN A 294 -22.43 10.38 -12.82
CA ASN A 294 -22.90 9.05 -12.46
C ASN A 294 -21.83 8.37 -11.65
N THR A 295 -21.74 8.78 -10.38
CA THR A 295 -21.63 7.73 -9.37
C THR A 295 -22.79 6.79 -9.66
N SER A 296 -22.49 5.67 -10.31
CA SER A 296 -23.55 4.78 -10.76
C SER A 296 -24.07 4.11 -9.50
N ARG A 297 -25.39 4.08 -9.35
CA ARG A 297 -26.01 3.34 -8.27
C ARG A 297 -26.20 1.91 -8.71
N VAL A 298 -25.36 1.02 -8.22
CA VAL A 298 -25.57 -0.43 -8.34
C VAL A 298 -26.10 -0.90 -7.01
N GLY A 299 -27.34 -1.38 -6.96
CA GLY A 299 -27.97 -1.81 -5.70
C GLY A 299 -28.35 -0.70 -4.71
N GLY A 300 -28.05 0.56 -5.00
CA GLY A 300 -28.23 1.70 -4.09
C GLY A 300 -26.93 2.45 -3.79
N ASP A 301 -25.79 1.81 -4.08
CA ASP A 301 -24.46 2.21 -3.63
C ASP A 301 -23.67 2.97 -4.69
N LEU A 302 -22.82 3.90 -4.27
CA LEU A 302 -22.08 4.80 -5.17
C LEU A 302 -20.77 4.16 -5.64
N ILE A 303 -20.68 3.87 -6.94
CA ILE A 303 -19.43 3.43 -7.60
C ILE A 303 -18.95 4.47 -8.60
N SER A 304 -17.65 4.54 -8.91
CA SER A 304 -17.14 5.43 -9.95
C SER A 304 -17.75 5.12 -11.33
N GLY A 305 -18.23 6.15 -12.03
CA GLY A 305 -18.84 6.01 -13.36
C GLY A 305 -17.92 5.38 -14.40
N ILE A 306 -16.62 5.70 -14.34
CA ILE A 306 -15.64 5.08 -15.24
C ILE A 306 -15.60 3.55 -15.08
N LEU A 307 -15.76 3.03 -13.86
CA LEU A 307 -15.77 1.59 -13.60
C LEU A 307 -17.13 0.93 -13.88
N SER A 308 -18.21 1.72 -13.96
CA SER A 308 -19.53 1.22 -14.36
C SER A 308 -19.70 1.17 -15.88
N ASN A 309 -18.92 1.95 -16.62
CA ASN A 309 -18.91 1.96 -18.08
C ASN A 309 -17.83 1.03 -18.65
N THR A 310 -18.12 -0.26 -18.65
CA THR A 310 -17.22 -1.33 -19.13
C THR A 310 -16.96 -1.32 -20.63
N GLU A 311 -17.72 -0.50 -21.39
CA GLU A 311 -17.57 -0.31 -22.84
C GLU A 311 -16.51 0.74 -23.20
N LEU A 312 -15.94 1.43 -22.20
CA LEU A 312 -14.88 2.40 -22.44
C LEU A 312 -13.65 1.70 -23.04
N SER A 313 -13.32 2.11 -24.27
CA SER A 313 -12.21 1.51 -25.04
C SER A 313 -10.84 1.53 -24.34
N VAL A 314 -10.66 2.39 -23.33
CA VAL A 314 -9.44 2.47 -22.50
C VAL A 314 -9.21 1.20 -21.66
N PHE A 315 -10.26 0.46 -21.33
CA PHE A 315 -10.19 -0.79 -20.54
C PHE A 315 -10.10 -2.05 -21.40
N GLY A 316 -10.08 -1.90 -22.73
CA GLY A 316 -10.13 -2.99 -23.68
C GLY A 316 -11.57 -3.42 -23.96
N ARG A 317 -11.78 -3.99 -25.15
CA ARG A 317 -13.09 -4.54 -25.54
C ARG A 317 -13.42 -5.76 -24.71
N SER A 318 -14.59 -5.75 -24.08
CA SER A 318 -15.30 -6.98 -23.77
C SER A 318 -16.04 -7.41 -25.05
N ASP A 319 -15.92 -8.68 -25.44
CA ASP A 319 -16.74 -9.26 -26.49
C ASP A 319 -17.66 -10.33 -25.89
N SER A 320 -18.42 -11.06 -26.71
CA SER A 320 -19.37 -12.06 -26.21
C SER A 320 -18.72 -13.16 -25.36
N ASP A 321 -17.40 -13.34 -25.49
CA ASP A 321 -16.67 -14.48 -24.95
C ASP A 321 -15.61 -14.07 -23.91
N THR A 322 -15.28 -12.78 -23.80
CA THR A 322 -14.24 -12.28 -22.89
C THR A 322 -14.67 -11.05 -22.07
N ILE A 323 -14.48 -11.15 -20.75
CA ILE A 323 -14.70 -10.07 -19.79
C ILE A 323 -13.38 -9.34 -19.52
N ASN A 324 -13.35 -8.01 -19.69
CA ASN A 324 -12.16 -7.19 -19.44
C ASN A 324 -11.80 -7.11 -17.93
N GLU A 325 -10.56 -6.71 -17.63
CA GLU A 325 -10.02 -6.70 -16.25
C GLU A 325 -10.80 -5.78 -15.30
N VAL A 326 -11.25 -4.62 -15.80
CA VAL A 326 -12.06 -3.69 -15.01
C VAL A 326 -13.41 -4.32 -14.61
N THR A 327 -14.03 -5.07 -15.52
CA THR A 327 -15.28 -5.76 -15.20
C THR A 327 -15.05 -6.86 -14.16
N ARG A 328 -13.93 -7.61 -14.25
CA ARG A 328 -13.55 -8.60 -13.23
C ARG A 328 -13.32 -7.96 -11.86
N TYR A 329 -12.57 -6.86 -11.84
CA TYR A 329 -12.30 -6.07 -10.63
C TYR A 329 -13.60 -5.54 -9.99
N SER A 330 -14.44 -4.87 -10.78
CA SER A 330 -15.72 -4.34 -10.33
C SER A 330 -16.64 -5.44 -9.82
N ALA A 331 -16.76 -6.56 -10.55
CA ALA A 331 -17.59 -7.70 -10.13
C ALA A 331 -17.10 -8.33 -8.83
N LEU A 332 -15.78 -8.50 -8.65
CA LEU A 332 -15.22 -9.03 -7.41
C LEU A 332 -15.53 -8.11 -6.22
N LEU A 333 -15.29 -6.80 -6.35
CA LEU A 333 -15.57 -5.87 -5.26
C LEU A 333 -17.06 -5.77 -4.94
N LEU A 334 -17.93 -5.76 -5.95
CA LEU A 334 -19.38 -5.81 -5.75
C LEU A 334 -19.82 -7.10 -5.04
N ALA A 335 -19.19 -8.24 -5.34
CA ALA A 335 -19.49 -9.52 -4.70
C ALA A 335 -19.01 -9.62 -3.26
N ILE A 336 -17.90 -8.96 -2.92
CA ILE A 336 -17.40 -8.85 -1.54
C ILE A 336 -18.33 -7.99 -0.68
N GLY A 337 -19.01 -7.03 -1.31
CA GLY A 337 -19.99 -6.16 -0.67
C GLY A 337 -19.41 -4.81 -0.28
N ASP A 338 -20.31 -3.89 0.09
CA ASP A 338 -19.93 -2.58 0.59
C ASP A 338 -19.27 -2.72 1.97
N ASP A 339 -18.54 -1.68 2.37
CA ASP A 339 -17.82 -1.65 3.65
C ASP A 339 -18.72 -1.59 4.89
N GLY A 340 -20.04 -1.49 4.72
CA GLY A 340 -21.03 -1.31 5.77
C GLY A 340 -21.67 0.08 5.78
N THR A 341 -21.27 1.00 4.89
CA THR A 341 -21.98 2.28 4.69
C THR A 341 -22.82 2.39 3.42
N GLY A 342 -22.94 1.32 2.63
CA GLY A 342 -23.46 1.43 1.27
C GLY A 342 -22.49 2.16 0.34
N PHE A 343 -21.20 2.13 0.66
CA PHE A 343 -20.13 2.65 -0.17
C PHE A 343 -19.12 1.55 -0.48
N PHE A 344 -18.66 1.50 -1.73
CA PHE A 344 -17.59 0.61 -2.11
C PHE A 344 -16.32 1.44 -2.20
N HIS A 345 -15.60 1.61 -1.07
CA HIS A 345 -14.38 2.42 -1.05
C HIS A 345 -13.38 2.03 -2.15
N GLY A 346 -13.24 0.74 -2.47
CA GLY A 346 -12.38 0.26 -3.57
C GLY A 346 -12.85 0.63 -4.98
N LEU A 347 -14.10 1.04 -5.16
CA LEU A 347 -14.68 1.48 -6.44
C LEU A 347 -14.77 3.01 -6.56
N ALA A 348 -14.36 3.76 -5.54
CA ALA A 348 -14.30 5.21 -5.57
C ALA A 348 -13.19 5.71 -6.53
N SER A 349 -13.46 6.78 -7.28
CA SER A 349 -12.53 7.31 -8.29
C SER A 349 -11.14 7.67 -7.73
N HIS A 350 -11.10 8.26 -6.53
CA HIS A 350 -9.85 8.66 -5.88
C HIS A 350 -9.00 7.46 -5.39
N ASN A 351 -9.66 6.34 -5.06
CA ASN A 351 -8.99 5.13 -4.58
C ASN A 351 -8.48 4.22 -5.70
N GLN A 352 -8.88 4.47 -6.94
CA GLN A 352 -8.45 3.68 -8.08
C GLN A 352 -6.97 3.90 -8.41
N ARG A 353 -6.32 2.82 -8.80
CA ARG A 353 -4.99 2.81 -9.41
C ARG A 353 -5.04 2.01 -10.69
N PHE A 354 -4.41 2.49 -11.78
CA PHE A 354 -4.39 1.81 -13.07
C PHE A 354 -2.96 1.57 -13.54
N VAL A 355 -2.65 0.38 -14.05
CA VAL A 355 -1.37 0.11 -14.74
C VAL A 355 -1.59 0.17 -16.23
N TYR A 356 -0.87 1.02 -16.96
CA TYR A 356 -1.00 1.13 -18.42
C TYR A 356 -0.06 0.17 -19.15
N ASP A 357 -0.63 -0.76 -19.92
CA ASP A 357 0.13 -1.65 -20.79
C ASP A 357 0.07 -1.15 -22.25
N PRO A 358 1.17 -0.59 -22.80
CA PRO A 358 1.22 -0.10 -24.17
C PRO A 358 1.37 -1.21 -25.22
N TRP A 359 1.60 -2.45 -24.81
CA TRP A 359 1.91 -3.59 -25.69
C TRP A 359 0.71 -4.50 -25.94
N LEU A 360 -0.42 -4.25 -25.27
CA LEU A 360 -1.68 -5.02 -25.37
C LEU A 360 -2.77 -4.35 -26.18
#